data_AF-A0A7K3XDC8-F1
#
_entry.id   AF-A0A7K3XDC8-F1
#
_cell.length_a   1.000
_cell.length_b   1.000
_cell.length_c   1.000
_cell.angle_alpha   90.00
_cell.angle_beta   90.00
_cell.angle_gamma   90.00
#
_symmetry.space_group_name_H-M   'P 1'
#
loop_
_entity.id
_entity.type
_entity.pdbx_description
1 polymer ?
#
loop_
_entity_poly.entity_id
_entity_poly.type
_entity_poly.pdbx_seq_one_letter_code
_entity_poly.pdbx_strand_id
1 'polypeptide(L)'
;TEPQRGQFNFSAGDQIYNWATQRGMKVRGHTLAWHSQQPGWMQSLSGSTLRQAMIDHINGVMGHYKGKLAAWDVVNEAFNEDGSRRQSNLQATGNDWIEVAFRTARNADPSVKLCYNDYNIENWSYGKTQGVYRMIQDFKSRGVPIDCVGLQTHFTGGSSLPSNFQTTLSSFAALGVDVALTE
;
A
#
# COMPACT_ATOMS: atom_id res chain seq x y z
N THR A 1 14.41 -2.23 -3.78
CA THR A 1 15.16 -1.18 -3.05
C THR A 1 16.13 -1.72 -2.02
N GLU A 2 15.94 -2.91 -1.43
CA GLU A 2 16.83 -3.47 -0.40
C GLU A 2 17.26 -4.93 -0.73
N PRO A 3 18.19 -5.14 -1.69
CA PRO A 3 18.59 -6.49 -2.12
C PRO A 3 19.24 -7.33 -1.03
N GLN A 4 19.90 -6.71 -0.06
CA GLN A 4 20.43 -7.35 1.15
C GLN A 4 19.99 -6.52 2.36
N ARG A 5 19.76 -7.18 3.51
CA ARG A 5 19.28 -6.50 4.72
C ARG A 5 20.21 -5.34 5.11
N GLY A 6 19.66 -4.14 5.24
CA GLY A 6 20.37 -2.89 5.54
C GLY A 6 21.15 -2.28 4.37
N GLN A 7 21.17 -2.92 3.20
CA GLN A 7 21.89 -2.45 2.01
C GLN A 7 20.88 -1.99 0.97
N PHE A 8 20.67 -0.67 0.88
CA PHE A 8 19.73 -0.09 -0.07
C PHE A 8 20.39 0.22 -1.42
N ASN A 9 19.64 0.00 -2.51
CA ASN A 9 19.97 0.46 -3.84
C ASN A 9 18.77 1.20 -4.44
N PHE A 10 18.92 2.52 -4.60
CA PHE A 10 17.88 3.40 -5.13
C PHE A 10 18.10 3.80 -6.59
N SER A 11 19.20 3.40 -7.21
CA SER A 11 19.65 3.92 -8.52
C SER A 11 18.56 3.86 -9.60
N ALA A 12 17.88 2.72 -9.75
CA ALA A 12 16.83 2.56 -10.75
C ALA A 12 15.57 3.39 -10.44
N GLY A 13 15.19 3.49 -9.15
CA GLY A 13 14.05 4.32 -8.73
C GLY A 13 14.34 5.81 -8.90
N ASP A 14 15.56 6.24 -8.57
CA ASP A 14 16.02 7.63 -8.74
C ASP A 14 16.05 8.03 -10.21
N GLN A 15 16.43 7.12 -11.11
CA GLN A 15 16.39 7.38 -12.55
C GLN A 15 14.97 7.70 -13.03
N ILE A 16 13.97 6.93 -12.58
CA ILE A 16 12.56 7.15 -12.91
C ILE A 16 12.07 8.47 -12.30
N TYR A 17 12.35 8.69 -11.01
CA TYR A 17 11.95 9.90 -10.30
C TYR A 17 12.51 11.17 -10.97
N ASN A 18 13.81 11.19 -11.27
CA ASN A 18 14.47 12.32 -11.90
C ASN A 18 13.91 12.59 -13.30
N TRP A 19 13.70 11.53 -14.09
CA TRP A 19 13.12 11.68 -15.43
C TRP A 19 11.72 12.30 -15.39
N ALA A 20 10.88 11.86 -14.45
CA ALA A 20 9.51 12.33 -14.29
C ALA A 20 9.47 13.78 -13.77
N THR A 21 10.23 14.10 -12.73
CA THR A 21 10.21 15.43 -12.10
C THR A 21 10.84 16.52 -12.96
N GLN A 22 11.85 16.19 -13.78
CA GLN A 22 12.37 17.10 -14.81
C GLN A 22 11.31 17.51 -15.85
N ARG A 23 10.19 16.78 -15.94
CA ARG A 23 9.06 17.04 -16.83
C ARG A 23 7.82 17.56 -16.09
N GLY A 24 7.98 17.97 -14.84
CA GLY A 24 6.86 18.49 -14.02
C GLY A 24 5.84 17.42 -13.63
N MET A 25 6.17 16.14 -13.75
CA MET A 25 5.29 15.04 -13.35
C MET A 25 5.42 14.75 -11.86
N LYS A 26 4.30 14.38 -11.23
CA LYS A 26 4.26 13.83 -9.87
C LYS A 26 4.54 12.33 -9.92
N VAL A 27 5.13 11.81 -8.86
CA VAL A 27 5.47 10.38 -8.74
C VAL A 27 4.70 9.76 -7.57
N ARG A 28 4.06 8.61 -7.83
CA ARG A 28 3.50 7.73 -6.79
C ARG A 28 4.49 6.60 -6.55
N GLY A 29 4.90 6.41 -5.30
CA GLY A 29 5.78 5.30 -4.92
C GLY A 29 4.98 4.01 -4.78
N HIS A 30 5.42 2.96 -5.46
CA HIS A 30 4.80 1.64 -5.43
C HIS A 30 5.89 0.56 -5.30
N THR A 31 5.90 -0.28 -4.28
CA THR A 31 5.12 -0.26 -3.02
C THR A 31 6.05 -0.63 -1.86
N LEU A 32 5.71 -0.25 -0.62
CA LEU A 32 6.59 -0.43 0.54
C LEU A 32 6.49 -1.81 1.19
N ALA A 33 5.28 -2.35 1.34
CA ALA A 33 5.06 -3.66 1.95
C ALA A 33 4.07 -4.47 1.13
N TRP A 34 4.56 -5.57 0.56
CA TRP A 34 3.80 -6.49 -0.26
C TRP A 34 4.18 -7.93 0.06
N HIS A 35 3.22 -8.84 -0.07
CA HIS A 35 3.47 -10.27 0.09
C HIS A 35 4.27 -10.84 -1.09
N SER A 36 4.19 -10.18 -2.26
CA SER A 36 4.94 -10.54 -3.46
C SER A 36 6.23 -9.73 -3.55
N GLN A 37 7.17 -10.23 -4.36
CA GLN A 37 8.44 -9.57 -4.70
C GLN A 37 9.35 -9.15 -3.53
N GLN A 38 9.16 -9.74 -2.35
CA GLN A 38 10.11 -9.58 -1.24
C GLN A 38 11.49 -10.14 -1.63
N PRO A 39 12.60 -9.53 -1.20
CA PRO A 39 13.92 -10.12 -1.39
C PRO A 39 14.04 -11.42 -0.57
N GLY A 40 14.85 -12.37 -1.04
CA GLY A 40 14.94 -13.71 -0.43
C GLY A 40 15.31 -13.69 1.06
N TRP A 41 16.10 -12.71 1.50
CA TRP A 41 16.46 -12.55 2.92
C TRP A 41 15.25 -12.18 3.79
N MET A 42 14.24 -11.50 3.26
CA MET A 42 13.05 -11.11 4.01
C MET A 42 12.01 -12.24 4.01
N GLN A 43 11.92 -12.98 2.91
CA GLN A 43 11.06 -14.17 2.80
C GLN A 43 11.40 -15.24 3.85
N SER A 44 12.67 -15.37 4.23
CA SER A 44 13.13 -16.35 5.23
C SER A 44 12.94 -15.90 6.69
N LEU A 45 12.51 -14.66 6.94
CA LEU A 45 12.24 -14.16 8.28
C LEU A 45 10.81 -14.46 8.72
N SER A 46 10.60 -14.45 10.04
CA SER A 46 9.29 -14.58 10.66
C SER A 46 9.23 -13.81 11.99
N GLY A 47 8.04 -13.74 12.59
CA GLY A 47 7.83 -13.17 13.92
C GLY A 47 8.33 -11.73 14.06
N SER A 48 8.88 -11.41 15.23
CA SER A 48 9.38 -10.06 15.56
C SER A 48 10.54 -9.63 14.66
N THR A 49 11.38 -10.55 14.18
CA THR A 49 12.49 -10.22 13.29
C THR A 49 12.00 -9.73 11.93
N LEU A 50 10.99 -10.40 11.35
CA LEU A 50 10.34 -9.93 10.12
C LEU A 50 9.61 -8.61 10.36
N ARG A 51 8.93 -8.48 11.50
CA ARG A 51 8.23 -7.26 11.90
C ARG A 51 9.18 -6.06 11.91
N GLN A 52 10.34 -6.20 12.54
CA GLN A 52 11.35 -5.15 12.61
C GLN A 52 11.95 -4.88 11.22
N ALA A 53 12.23 -5.92 10.44
CA ALA A 53 12.73 -5.75 9.07
C ALA A 53 11.78 -4.92 8.18
N MET A 54 10.46 -5.13 8.29
CA MET A 54 9.47 -4.31 7.59
C MET A 54 9.53 -2.83 8.02
N ILE A 55 9.65 -2.57 9.34
CA ILE A 55 9.77 -1.22 9.89
C ILE A 55 11.04 -0.53 9.39
N ASP A 56 12.18 -1.23 9.45
CA ASP A 56 13.48 -0.72 9.00
C ASP A 56 13.45 -0.44 7.48
N HIS A 57 12.84 -1.33 6.69
CA HIS A 57 12.67 -1.15 5.25
C HIS A 57 11.86 0.11 4.92
N ILE A 58 10.70 0.29 5.55
CA ILE A 58 9.84 1.47 5.36
C ILE A 58 10.63 2.75 5.69
N ASN A 59 11.31 2.78 6.83
CA ASN A 59 12.11 3.93 7.25
C ASN A 59 13.25 4.24 6.27
N GLY A 60 13.96 3.22 5.79
CA GLY A 60 15.07 3.39 4.84
C GLY A 60 14.60 3.93 3.49
N VAL A 61 13.57 3.31 2.90
CA VAL A 61 13.02 3.74 1.60
C VAL A 61 12.39 5.12 1.70
N MET A 62 11.52 5.35 2.68
CA MET A 62 10.85 6.65 2.81
C MET A 62 11.80 7.75 3.27
N GLY A 63 12.85 7.43 4.05
CA GLY A 63 13.90 8.37 4.39
C GLY A 63 14.61 8.93 3.15
N HIS A 64 14.92 8.07 2.17
CA HIS A 64 15.53 8.49 0.90
C HIS A 64 14.59 9.35 0.02
N TYR A 65 13.29 9.05 0.03
CA TYR A 65 12.29 9.73 -0.78
C TYR A 65 11.47 10.81 -0.04
N LYS A 66 11.89 11.19 1.17
CA LYS A 66 11.15 12.15 2.01
C LYS A 66 10.93 13.48 1.29
N GLY A 67 9.68 13.92 1.23
CA GLY A 67 9.25 15.16 0.57
C GLY A 67 9.32 15.14 -0.96
N LYS A 68 9.62 13.98 -1.58
CA LYS A 68 9.77 13.86 -3.04
C LYS A 68 8.51 13.36 -3.75
N LEU A 69 7.76 12.44 -3.12
CA LEU A 69 6.65 11.75 -3.78
C LEU A 69 5.30 12.39 -3.44
N ALA A 70 4.34 12.27 -4.35
CA ALA A 70 2.97 12.76 -4.13
C ALA A 70 2.12 11.80 -3.28
N ALA A 71 2.40 10.51 -3.38
CA ALA A 71 1.74 9.45 -2.63
C ALA A 71 2.62 8.18 -2.56
N TRP A 72 2.37 7.33 -1.57
CA TRP A 72 2.93 5.99 -1.44
C TRP A 72 1.82 4.95 -1.33
N ASP A 73 1.91 3.87 -2.09
CA ASP A 73 1.22 2.62 -1.81
C ASP A 73 1.98 1.94 -0.66
N VAL A 74 1.54 2.16 0.58
CA VAL A 74 2.23 1.69 1.79
C VAL A 74 2.10 0.18 1.94
N VAL A 75 0.89 -0.33 1.75
CA VAL A 75 0.59 -1.76 1.76
C VAL A 75 -0.16 -2.11 0.49
N ASN A 76 0.30 -3.16 -0.18
CA ASN A 76 -0.32 -3.70 -1.38
C ASN A 76 -0.95 -5.08 -1.10
N GLU A 77 -2.20 -5.28 -1.52
CA GLU A 77 -2.85 -6.60 -1.68
C GLU A 77 -2.94 -7.48 -0.43
N ALA A 78 -3.24 -6.88 0.72
CA ALA A 78 -3.35 -7.58 2.00
C ALA A 78 -4.66 -8.38 2.25
N PHE A 79 -5.59 -8.45 1.29
CA PHE A 79 -6.85 -9.21 1.43
C PHE A 79 -7.00 -10.32 0.38
N ASN A 80 -7.77 -11.34 0.75
CA ASN A 80 -8.30 -12.38 -0.15
C ASN A 80 -9.65 -11.95 -0.73
N GLU A 81 -10.12 -12.66 -1.75
CA GLU A 81 -11.39 -12.38 -2.45
C GLU A 81 -12.63 -12.41 -1.52
N ASP A 82 -12.58 -13.21 -0.45
CA ASP A 82 -13.66 -13.33 0.55
C ASP A 82 -13.65 -12.19 1.60
N GLY A 83 -12.66 -11.29 1.57
CA GLY A 83 -12.51 -10.21 2.55
C GLY A 83 -11.76 -10.60 3.82
N SER A 84 -11.26 -11.83 3.91
CA SER A 84 -10.31 -12.23 4.95
C SER A 84 -8.91 -11.67 4.67
N ARG A 85 -8.08 -11.60 5.73
CA ARG A 85 -6.67 -11.22 5.57
C ARG A 85 -5.92 -12.27 4.76
N ARG A 86 -5.12 -11.81 3.79
CA ARG A 86 -4.25 -12.68 3.01
C ARG A 86 -3.22 -13.35 3.92
N GLN A 87 -3.13 -14.67 3.85
CA GLN A 87 -2.07 -15.42 4.53
C GLN A 87 -0.73 -15.09 3.87
N SER A 88 0.19 -14.55 4.65
CA SER A 88 1.55 -14.18 4.24
C SER A 88 2.47 -14.18 5.46
N ASN A 89 3.78 -14.19 5.24
CA ASN A 89 4.75 -14.03 6.33
C ASN A 89 4.53 -12.72 7.11
N LEU A 90 4.18 -11.62 6.41
CA LEU A 90 3.82 -10.34 7.02
C LEU A 90 2.56 -10.48 7.91
N GLN A 91 1.51 -11.14 7.43
CA GLN A 91 0.30 -11.39 8.21
C GLN A 91 0.58 -12.24 9.47
N ALA A 92 1.52 -13.18 9.39
CA ALA A 92 1.95 -13.99 10.52
C ALA A 92 2.69 -13.18 11.61
N THR A 93 3.05 -11.91 11.34
CA THR A 93 3.64 -11.02 12.37
C THR A 93 2.62 -10.32 13.27
N GLY A 94 1.32 -10.47 12.99
CA GLY A 94 0.23 -9.92 13.82
C GLY A 94 -0.87 -9.24 12.98
N ASN A 95 -2.10 -9.23 13.48
CA ASN A 95 -3.24 -8.60 12.77
C ASN A 95 -3.08 -7.08 12.59
N ASP A 96 -2.29 -6.45 13.45
CA ASP A 96 -1.94 -5.02 13.43
C ASP A 96 -0.82 -4.69 12.42
N TRP A 97 -0.41 -5.65 11.57
CA TRP A 97 0.80 -5.46 10.78
C TRP A 97 0.73 -4.26 9.83
N ILE A 98 -0.44 -4.09 9.22
CA ILE A 98 -0.77 -3.02 8.30
C ILE A 98 -0.80 -1.68 9.04
N GLU A 99 -1.42 -1.61 10.21
CA GLU A 99 -1.48 -0.37 11.01
C GLU A 99 -0.07 0.15 11.33
N VAL A 100 0.84 -0.73 11.75
CA VAL A 100 2.22 -0.35 12.03
C VAL A 100 2.96 0.06 10.76
N ALA A 101 2.68 -0.54 9.60
CA ALA A 101 3.26 -0.07 8.34
C ALA A 101 2.85 1.40 8.07
N PHE A 102 1.57 1.72 8.21
CA PHE A 102 1.05 3.08 8.03
C PHE A 102 1.58 4.07 9.08
N ARG A 103 1.63 3.70 10.36
CA ARG A 103 2.19 4.56 11.42
C ARG A 103 3.69 4.80 11.21
N THR A 104 4.44 3.76 10.84
CA THR A 104 5.87 3.89 10.49
C THR A 104 6.04 4.83 9.29
N ALA A 105 5.26 4.65 8.24
CA ALA A 105 5.30 5.48 7.04
C ALA A 105 5.01 6.96 7.36
N ARG A 106 3.98 7.23 8.17
CA ARG A 106 3.64 8.60 8.60
C ARG A 106 4.76 9.24 9.41
N ASN A 107 5.43 8.49 10.29
CA ASN A 107 6.55 9.00 11.07
C ASN A 107 7.77 9.33 10.18
N ALA A 108 8.02 8.53 9.15
CA ALA A 108 9.12 8.75 8.21
C ALA A 108 8.89 10.03 7.37
N ASP A 109 7.68 10.21 6.82
CA ASP A 109 7.28 11.39 6.07
C ASP A 109 5.85 11.85 6.44
N PRO A 110 5.73 12.90 7.28
CA PRO A 110 4.43 13.45 7.67
C PRO A 110 3.64 14.10 6.53
N SER A 111 4.27 14.42 5.39
CA SER A 111 3.69 15.26 4.34
C SER A 111 3.13 14.50 3.14
N VAL A 112 3.60 13.27 2.92
CA VAL A 112 3.19 12.44 1.77
C VAL A 112 1.83 11.77 2.01
N LYS A 113 1.05 11.56 0.94
CA LYS A 113 -0.19 10.77 1.02
C LYS A 113 0.12 9.28 1.17
N LEU A 114 -0.55 8.61 2.09
CA LEU A 114 -0.38 7.18 2.39
C LEU A 114 -1.60 6.39 1.92
N CYS A 115 -1.41 5.54 0.92
CA CYS A 115 -2.46 4.76 0.29
C CYS A 115 -2.37 3.27 0.66
N TYR A 116 -3.53 2.65 0.78
CA TYR A 116 -3.68 1.21 0.64
C TYR A 116 -4.04 0.88 -0.82
N ASN A 117 -3.36 -0.06 -1.47
CA ASN A 117 -3.60 -0.40 -2.89
C ASN A 117 -3.99 -1.89 -3.04
N ASP A 118 -4.99 -2.20 -3.85
CA ASP A 118 -5.41 -3.58 -4.12
C ASP A 118 -6.19 -3.70 -5.43
N TYR A 119 -6.24 -4.92 -5.98
CA TYR A 119 -7.07 -5.31 -7.12
C TYR A 119 -8.39 -5.96 -6.66
N ASN A 120 -9.36 -6.08 -7.58
CA ASN A 120 -10.67 -6.69 -7.33
C ASN A 120 -11.43 -6.02 -6.16
N ILE A 121 -11.22 -4.72 -5.98
CA ILE A 121 -11.95 -3.91 -5.01
C ILE A 121 -12.84 -2.86 -5.68
N GLU A 122 -13.14 -3.06 -6.96
CA GLU A 122 -13.98 -2.18 -7.79
C GLU A 122 -15.48 -2.51 -7.65
N ASN A 123 -15.83 -3.75 -7.29
CA ASN A 123 -17.22 -4.16 -7.12
C ASN A 123 -17.64 -4.04 -5.65
N TRP A 124 -18.63 -3.20 -5.36
CA TRP A 124 -19.09 -2.95 -3.99
C TRP A 124 -19.55 -4.21 -3.26
N SER A 125 -20.09 -5.18 -3.99
CA SER A 125 -20.66 -6.41 -3.42
C SER A 125 -19.62 -7.49 -3.10
N TYR A 126 -18.34 -7.29 -3.46
CA TYR A 126 -17.30 -8.29 -3.18
C TYR A 126 -16.87 -8.30 -1.72
N GLY A 127 -16.60 -9.51 -1.21
CA GLY A 127 -16.09 -9.71 0.15
C GLY A 127 -14.80 -8.93 0.39
N LYS A 128 -13.88 -8.97 -0.58
CA LYS A 128 -12.63 -8.20 -0.59
C LYS A 128 -12.84 -6.69 -0.43
N THR A 129 -13.68 -6.08 -1.28
CA THR A 129 -14.04 -4.66 -1.19
C THR A 129 -14.56 -4.30 0.19
N GLN A 130 -15.47 -5.13 0.73
CA GLN A 130 -16.05 -4.93 2.05
C GLN A 130 -15.02 -5.10 3.19
N GLY A 131 -14.06 -6.02 3.04
CA GLY A 131 -12.94 -6.20 3.96
C GLY A 131 -12.04 -4.97 4.02
N VAL A 132 -11.65 -4.45 2.86
CA VAL A 132 -10.85 -3.22 2.74
C VAL A 132 -11.61 -2.02 3.31
N TYR A 133 -12.88 -1.84 2.95
CA TYR A 133 -13.72 -0.78 3.49
C TYR A 133 -13.76 -0.78 5.02
N ARG A 134 -14.00 -1.94 5.65
CA ARG A 134 -14.01 -2.07 7.11
C ARG A 134 -12.66 -1.73 7.75
N MET A 135 -11.55 -2.13 7.13
CA MET A 135 -10.23 -1.75 7.62
C MET A 135 -10.01 -0.25 7.57
N ILE A 136 -10.34 0.41 6.46
CA ILE A 136 -10.17 1.86 6.34
C ILE A 136 -11.09 2.57 7.35
N GLN A 137 -12.34 2.12 7.50
CA GLN A 137 -13.27 2.67 8.48
C GLN A 137 -12.73 2.56 9.93
N ASP A 138 -12.19 1.40 10.30
CA ASP A 138 -11.55 1.17 11.60
C ASP A 138 -10.31 2.07 11.79
N PHE A 139 -9.47 2.19 10.77
CA PHE A 139 -8.28 3.03 10.82
C PHE A 139 -8.64 4.50 11.02
N LYS A 140 -9.64 5.01 10.28
CA LYS A 140 -10.11 6.39 10.43
C LYS A 140 -10.73 6.62 11.81
N SER A 141 -11.49 5.67 12.36
CA SER A 141 -12.10 5.80 13.69
C SER A 141 -11.07 5.83 14.84
N ARG A 142 -9.94 5.13 14.68
CA ARG A 142 -8.86 5.06 15.68
C ARG A 142 -7.68 6.00 15.42
N GLY A 143 -7.76 6.86 14.39
CA GLY A 143 -6.69 7.80 14.05
C GLY A 143 -5.41 7.13 13.54
N VAL A 144 -5.52 5.98 12.87
CA VAL A 144 -4.43 5.40 12.08
C VAL A 144 -4.26 6.25 10.81
N PRO A 145 -3.03 6.68 10.46
CA PRO A 145 -2.82 7.54 9.31
C PRO A 145 -3.06 6.77 8.01
N ILE A 146 -4.15 7.07 7.32
CA ILE A 146 -4.45 6.58 5.97
C ILE A 146 -5.19 7.67 5.22
N ASP A 147 -4.66 8.03 4.04
CA ASP A 147 -5.13 9.17 3.28
C ASP A 147 -5.86 8.76 2.00
N CYS A 148 -5.57 7.56 1.49
CA CYS A 148 -6.12 7.11 0.21
C CYS A 148 -6.35 5.59 0.14
N VAL A 149 -7.22 5.21 -0.80
CA VAL A 149 -7.30 3.86 -1.35
C VAL A 149 -7.04 3.90 -2.86
N GLY A 150 -6.19 2.99 -3.32
CA GLY A 150 -5.90 2.72 -4.72
C GLY A 150 -6.66 1.48 -5.19
N LEU A 151 -7.47 1.65 -6.22
CA LEU A 151 -8.12 0.55 -6.94
C LEU A 151 -7.29 0.29 -8.18
N GLN A 152 -6.67 -0.89 -8.25
CA GLN A 152 -5.77 -1.24 -9.36
C GLN A 152 -6.48 -1.29 -10.71
N THR A 153 -7.81 -1.48 -10.76
CA THR A 153 -8.58 -1.37 -12.01
C THR A 153 -8.12 -2.27 -13.16
N HIS A 154 -7.46 -3.39 -12.84
CA HIS A 154 -7.09 -4.42 -13.81
C HIS A 154 -8.34 -5.15 -14.35
N PHE A 155 -8.74 -4.84 -15.58
CA PHE A 155 -9.79 -5.57 -16.29
C PHE A 155 -9.18 -6.42 -17.41
N THR A 156 -9.31 -7.75 -17.31
CA THR A 156 -8.92 -8.68 -18.40
C THR A 156 -10.02 -8.78 -19.45
N GLY A 157 -9.70 -9.31 -20.63
CA GLY A 157 -10.64 -9.48 -21.75
C GLY A 157 -11.79 -10.42 -21.40
N GLY A 158 -12.84 -9.89 -20.78
CA GLY A 158 -14.00 -10.62 -20.25
C GLY A 158 -14.58 -9.96 -18.99
N SER A 159 -13.78 -9.20 -18.25
CA SER A 159 -14.22 -8.45 -17.08
C SER A 159 -14.80 -7.11 -17.52
N SER A 160 -16.06 -6.84 -17.15
CA SER A 160 -16.68 -5.52 -17.33
C SER A 160 -16.48 -4.69 -16.07
N LEU A 161 -16.44 -3.36 -16.23
CA LEU A 161 -16.55 -2.46 -15.09
C LEU A 161 -17.84 -2.79 -14.32
N PRO A 162 -17.78 -3.05 -13.00
CA PRO A 162 -18.96 -3.36 -12.22
C PRO A 162 -19.99 -2.23 -12.30
N SER A 163 -21.28 -2.56 -12.44
CA SER A 163 -22.35 -1.55 -12.49
C SER A 163 -22.45 -0.70 -11.22
N ASN A 164 -21.94 -1.22 -10.10
CA ASN A 164 -21.87 -0.53 -8.81
C ASN A 164 -20.50 0.12 -8.54
N PHE A 165 -19.64 0.30 -9.54
CA PHE A 165 -18.32 0.90 -9.37
C PHE A 165 -18.38 2.29 -8.75
N GLN A 166 -19.32 3.14 -9.20
CA GLN A 166 -19.52 4.47 -8.62
C GLN A 166 -19.89 4.39 -7.13
N THR A 167 -20.69 3.41 -6.73
CA THR A 167 -20.99 3.14 -5.31
C THR A 167 -19.70 2.86 -4.56
N THR A 168 -18.85 1.97 -5.07
CA THR A 168 -17.56 1.66 -4.46
C THR A 168 -16.69 2.89 -4.24
N LEU A 169 -16.51 3.72 -5.27
CA LEU A 169 -15.71 4.95 -5.18
C LEU A 169 -16.30 5.91 -4.13
N SER A 170 -17.61 6.14 -4.19
CA SER A 170 -18.28 7.06 -3.25
C SER A 170 -18.26 6.57 -1.80
N SER A 171 -18.36 5.26 -1.57
CA SER A 171 -18.29 4.67 -0.24
C SER A 171 -16.92 4.85 0.40
N PHE A 172 -15.82 4.62 -0.34
CA PHE A 172 -14.48 4.89 0.17
C PHE A 172 -14.27 6.39 0.41
N ALA A 173 -14.68 7.26 -0.52
CA ALA A 173 -14.56 8.70 -0.35
C ALA A 173 -15.33 9.22 0.89
N ALA A 174 -16.50 8.63 1.20
CA ALA A 174 -17.29 8.97 2.39
C ALA A 174 -16.58 8.66 3.72
N LEU A 175 -15.53 7.82 3.73
CA LEU A 175 -14.66 7.63 4.90
C LEU A 175 -13.63 8.74 5.09
N GLY A 176 -13.59 9.74 4.20
CA GLY A 176 -12.63 10.85 4.25
C GLY A 176 -11.22 10.45 3.81
N VAL A 177 -11.13 9.54 2.85
CA VAL A 177 -9.89 9.20 2.13
C VAL A 177 -10.06 9.54 0.65
N ASP A 178 -8.96 9.89 -0.03
CA ASP A 178 -8.94 10.02 -1.47
C ASP A 178 -9.10 8.65 -2.13
N VAL A 179 -9.64 8.63 -3.35
CA VAL A 179 -9.80 7.42 -4.15
C VAL A 179 -9.03 7.60 -5.45
N ALA A 180 -8.13 6.67 -5.75
CA ALA A 180 -7.32 6.68 -6.96
C ALA A 180 -7.54 5.41 -7.78
N LEU A 181 -7.60 5.56 -9.11
CA LEU A 181 -7.45 4.43 -10.04
C LEU A 181 -5.96 4.33 -10.36
N THR A 182 -5.35 3.18 -10.12
CA THR A 182 -3.90 3.10 -9.94
C THR A 182 -3.14 2.37 -11.04
N GLU A 183 -3.74 1.39 -11.72
CA GLU A 183 -3.10 0.50 -12.70
C GLU A 183 -4.07 0.13 -13.86
#